data_AF-A0A2S7X005-F1
#
_entry.id   AF-A0A2S7X005-F1
#
_cell.length_a   1.000
_cell.length_b   1.000
_cell.length_c   1.000
_cell.angle_alpha   90.00
_cell.angle_beta   90.00
_cell.angle_gamma   90.00
#
_symmetry.space_group_name_H-M   'P 1'
#
loop_
_entity.id
_entity.type
_entity.pdbx_description
1 polymer ?
#
loop_
_entity_poly.entity_id
_entity_poly.type
_entity_poly.pdbx_seq_one_letter_code
_entity_poly.pdbx_strand_id
1 'polypeptide(L)'
;MLTTYCFLFTSCKSEFKDESNKFKIGVFEIPAGKDFVKETIIRKDSIQISKHGLHVDTLSIKWKNNFFYTLKYINPKTDLQKDPMFVQINEIHEDSYDFTVKIGFSNFTKKGTIYKTK
;
A
#
# COMPACT_ATOMS: atom_id res chain seq x y z
N MET A 1 61.11 -6.51 -1.29
CA MET A 1 59.73 -6.99 -1.13
C MET A 1 58.96 -5.94 -0.35
N LEU A 2 58.08 -5.18 -0.99
CA LEU A 2 57.21 -4.23 -0.31
C LEU A 2 55.77 -4.59 -0.71
N THR A 3 55.05 -5.27 0.18
CA THR A 3 53.68 -5.73 -0.04
C THR A 3 52.70 -4.60 0.27
N THR A 4 52.06 -4.08 -0.78
CA THR A 4 50.95 -3.14 -0.69
C THR A 4 49.67 -3.88 -0.30
N TYR A 5 49.13 -3.58 0.87
CA TYR A 5 47.86 -4.11 1.36
C TYR A 5 46.71 -3.24 0.81
N CYS A 6 45.97 -3.79 -0.17
CA CYS A 6 44.82 -3.13 -0.78
C CYS A 6 43.58 -3.39 0.09
N PHE A 7 43.15 -2.39 0.85
CA PHE A 7 41.86 -2.38 1.54
C PHE A 7 40.73 -2.29 0.50
N LEU A 8 40.08 -3.41 0.22
CA LEU A 8 38.85 -3.46 -0.57
C LEU A 8 37.68 -3.02 0.31
N PHE A 9 37.24 -1.77 0.16
CA PHE A 9 35.92 -1.34 0.63
C PHE A 9 34.86 -2.03 -0.24
N THR A 10 34.35 -3.18 0.20
CA THR A 10 33.16 -3.78 -0.39
C THR A 10 31.97 -2.92 -0.01
N SER A 11 31.67 -1.91 -0.84
CA SER A 11 30.41 -1.19 -0.78
C SER A 11 29.29 -2.18 -1.05
N CYS A 12 28.56 -2.57 0.00
CA CYS A 12 27.33 -3.33 -0.12
C CYS A 12 26.30 -2.44 -0.82
N LYS A 13 26.21 -2.54 -2.14
CA LYS A 13 25.09 -1.99 -2.88
C LYS A 13 23.89 -2.86 -2.53
N SER A 14 23.06 -2.41 -1.59
CA SER A 14 21.70 -2.93 -1.50
C SER A 14 21.03 -2.59 -2.82
N GLU A 15 20.92 -3.56 -3.73
CA GLU A 15 20.06 -3.42 -4.90
C GLU A 15 18.69 -3.00 -4.39
N PHE A 16 18.27 -1.78 -4.72
CA PHE A 16 16.91 -1.32 -4.46
C PHE A 16 16.01 -2.09 -5.44
N LYS A 17 15.73 -3.34 -5.09
CA LYS A 17 14.87 -4.21 -5.88
C LYS A 17 13.45 -3.68 -5.66
N ASP A 18 12.87 -3.12 -6.70
CA ASP A 18 11.51 -2.58 -6.64
C ASP A 18 10.50 -3.72 -6.51
N GLU A 19 10.33 -4.20 -5.27
CA GLU A 19 9.46 -5.31 -4.92
C GLU A 19 8.00 -4.89 -4.72
N SER A 20 7.71 -3.59 -4.77
CA SER A 20 6.37 -3.03 -4.51
C SER A 20 5.27 -3.60 -5.42
N ASN A 21 5.64 -4.06 -6.63
CA ASN A 21 4.75 -4.74 -7.56
C ASN A 21 4.06 -5.97 -6.92
N LYS A 22 4.68 -6.60 -5.91
CA LYS A 22 4.09 -7.72 -5.15
C LYS A 22 2.81 -7.35 -4.40
N PHE A 23 2.53 -6.06 -4.22
CA PHE A 23 1.33 -5.55 -3.55
C PHE A 23 0.19 -5.17 -4.51
N LYS A 24 0.39 -5.27 -5.83
CA LYS A 24 -0.67 -5.00 -6.83
C LYS A 24 -1.70 -6.13 -6.88
N ILE A 25 -1.30 -7.36 -6.54
CA ILE A 25 -2.16 -8.54 -6.55
C ILE A 25 -1.93 -9.32 -5.25
N GLY A 26 -3.02 -9.78 -4.64
CA GLY A 26 -2.96 -10.62 -3.44
C GLY A 26 -4.18 -10.44 -2.53
N VAL A 27 -4.13 -11.11 -1.39
CA VAL A 27 -5.07 -10.91 -0.29
C VAL A 27 -4.36 -10.22 0.84
N PHE A 28 -4.96 -9.17 1.36
CA PHE A 28 -4.37 -8.32 2.38
C PHE A 28 -5.31 -8.13 3.56
N GLU A 29 -4.75 -7.76 4.70
CA GLU A 29 -5.48 -7.40 5.91
C GLU A 29 -4.95 -6.07 6.47
N ILE A 30 -5.88 -5.18 6.82
CA ILE A 30 -5.62 -4.05 7.70
C ILE A 30 -6.14 -4.44 9.08
N PRO A 31 -5.30 -4.47 10.13
CA PRO A 31 -5.74 -4.82 11.47
C PRO A 31 -6.62 -3.71 12.06
N ALA A 32 -7.49 -4.08 13.00
CA ALA A 32 -8.22 -3.09 13.77
C ALA A 32 -7.25 -2.25 14.62
N GLY A 33 -7.41 -0.94 14.57
CA GLY A 33 -6.61 0.02 15.31
C GLY A 33 -7.39 1.29 15.60
N LYS A 34 -6.68 2.34 16.02
CA LYS A 34 -7.30 3.63 16.38
C LYS A 34 -8.06 4.28 15.22
N ASP A 35 -7.54 4.13 14.00
CA ASP A 35 -8.02 4.82 12.80
C ASP A 35 -8.69 3.90 11.78
N PHE A 36 -8.59 2.58 11.97
CA PHE A 36 -9.06 1.57 11.01
C PHE A 36 -9.82 0.47 11.72
N VAL A 37 -10.91 0.03 11.11
CA VAL A 37 -11.54 -1.25 11.46
C VAL A 37 -10.77 -2.38 10.79
N LYS A 38 -10.89 -3.60 11.33
CA LYS A 38 -10.33 -4.77 10.65
C LYS A 38 -10.97 -4.90 9.27
N GLU A 39 -10.12 -4.97 8.25
CA GLU A 39 -10.55 -5.00 6.85
C GLU A 39 -9.77 -6.05 6.07
N THR A 40 -10.46 -6.87 5.29
CA THR A 40 -9.85 -7.82 4.36
C THR A 40 -9.97 -7.27 2.94
N ILE A 41 -8.85 -7.25 2.23
CA ILE A 41 -8.73 -6.67 0.90
C ILE A 41 -8.32 -7.77 -0.08
N ILE A 42 -9.05 -7.91 -1.18
CA ILE A 42 -8.66 -8.77 -2.31
C ILE A 42 -8.33 -7.85 -3.47
N ARG A 43 -7.07 -7.86 -3.92
CA ARG A 43 -6.60 -6.97 -4.99
C ARG A 43 -6.25 -7.76 -6.25
N LYS A 44 -6.73 -7.26 -7.38
CA LYS A 44 -6.43 -7.74 -8.73
C LYS A 44 -6.01 -6.56 -9.61
N ASP A 45 -4.85 -5.99 -9.29
CA ASP A 45 -4.20 -4.86 -9.98
C ASP A 45 -5.05 -3.58 -10.08
N SER A 46 -5.99 -3.52 -11.02
CA SER A 46 -6.88 -2.38 -11.27
C SER A 46 -8.17 -2.40 -10.44
N ILE A 47 -8.44 -3.48 -9.71
CA ILE A 47 -9.65 -3.64 -8.89
C ILE A 47 -9.28 -4.12 -7.48
N GLN A 48 -9.98 -3.57 -6.49
CA GLN A 48 -9.92 -3.98 -5.09
C GLN A 48 -11.32 -4.30 -4.57
N ILE A 49 -11.45 -5.43 -3.87
CA ILE A 49 -12.64 -5.75 -3.08
C ILE A 49 -12.28 -5.58 -1.60
N SER A 50 -12.97 -4.69 -0.92
CA SER A 50 -12.82 -4.40 0.51
C SER A 50 -13.95 -5.05 1.29
N LYS A 51 -13.61 -5.73 2.38
CA LYS A 51 -14.57 -6.38 3.28
C LYS A 51 -14.34 -5.95 4.71
N HIS A 52 -15.36 -5.38 5.34
CA HIS A 52 -15.34 -5.04 6.77
C HIS A 52 -16.67 -5.44 7.43
N GLY A 53 -16.63 -6.39 8.37
CA GLY A 53 -17.84 -6.99 8.93
C GLY A 53 -18.71 -7.64 7.85
N LEU A 54 -19.97 -7.21 7.74
CA LEU A 54 -20.92 -7.67 6.71
C LEU A 54 -20.90 -6.83 5.42
N HIS A 55 -20.12 -5.74 5.39
CA HIS A 55 -20.08 -4.83 4.26
C HIS A 55 -18.99 -5.27 3.27
N VAL A 56 -19.35 -5.26 1.99
CA VAL A 56 -18.44 -5.51 0.89
C VAL A 56 -18.58 -4.37 -0.10
N ASP A 57 -17.46 -3.74 -0.43
CA ASP A 57 -17.39 -2.67 -1.42
C ASP A 57 -16.31 -2.99 -2.45
N THR A 58 -16.55 -2.55 -3.69
CA THR A 58 -15.61 -2.70 -4.79
C THR A 58 -15.07 -1.34 -5.20
N LEU A 59 -13.75 -1.24 -5.30
CA LEU A 59 -13.03 -0.04 -5.67
C LEU A 59 -12.21 -0.29 -6.94
N SER A 60 -12.14 0.71 -7.80
CA SER A 60 -11.14 0.77 -8.86
C SER A 60 -9.83 1.33 -8.32
N ILE A 61 -8.72 0.84 -8.85
CA ILE A 61 -7.37 1.26 -8.52
C ILE A 61 -6.76 1.88 -9.77
N LYS A 62 -6.17 3.06 -9.62
CA LYS A 62 -5.32 3.69 -10.63
C LYS A 62 -3.94 3.93 -10.07
N TRP A 63 -2.97 3.14 -10.51
CA TRP A 63 -1.56 3.32 -10.15
C TRP A 63 -0.97 4.50 -10.89
N LYS A 64 -0.36 5.44 -10.16
CA LYS A 64 0.48 6.49 -10.73
C LYS A 64 1.91 5.98 -10.90
N ASN A 65 2.37 5.24 -9.90
CA ASN A 65 3.61 4.48 -9.91
C ASN A 65 3.51 3.41 -8.82
N ASN A 66 4.63 2.82 -8.45
CA ASN A 66 4.75 1.73 -7.50
C ASN A 66 4.49 2.09 -6.03
N PHE A 67 4.53 3.38 -5.68
CA PHE A 67 4.31 3.89 -4.32
C PHE A 67 3.06 4.76 -4.20
N PHE A 68 2.39 5.08 -5.31
CA PHE A 68 1.26 6.00 -5.32
C PHE A 68 0.13 5.46 -6.20
N TYR A 69 -1.07 5.35 -5.62
CA TYR A 69 -2.27 4.96 -6.33
C TYR A 69 -3.50 5.67 -5.81
N THR A 70 -4.55 5.70 -6.63
CA THR A 70 -5.84 6.27 -6.29
C THR A 70 -6.89 5.16 -6.24
N LEU A 71 -7.69 5.16 -5.18
CA LEU A 71 -8.88 4.31 -5.05
C LEU A 71 -10.14 5.14 -5.31
N LYS A 72 -11.11 4.53 -6.00
CA LYS A 72 -12.44 5.11 -6.16
C LYS A 72 -13.50 4.02 -6.01
N TYR A 73 -14.54 4.26 -5.22
CA TYR A 73 -15.67 3.34 -5.14
C TYR A 73 -16.33 3.21 -6.51
N ILE A 74 -16.62 1.98 -6.93
CA ILE A 74 -17.35 1.72 -8.17
C ILE A 74 -18.83 2.07 -8.00
N ASN A 75 -19.39 1.75 -6.84
CA ASN A 75 -20.77 2.07 -6.48
C ASN A 75 -20.82 2.82 -5.13
N PRO A 76 -20.51 4.13 -5.11
CA PRO A 76 -20.51 4.92 -3.88
C PRO A 76 -21.93 5.07 -3.33
N LYS A 77 -22.11 4.76 -2.04
CA LYS A 77 -23.39 4.83 -1.32
C LYS A 77 -23.56 6.14 -0.54
N THR A 78 -22.46 6.81 -0.21
CA THR A 78 -22.44 8.08 0.53
C THR A 78 -21.66 9.14 -0.24
N ASP A 79 -21.88 10.42 0.08
CA ASP A 79 -21.14 11.51 -0.56
C ASP A 79 -19.63 11.42 -0.31
N LEU A 80 -19.23 10.99 0.89
CA LEU A 80 -17.81 10.76 1.21
C LEU A 80 -17.17 9.70 0.30
N GLN A 81 -17.91 8.66 -0.09
CA GLN A 81 -17.40 7.61 -0.97
C GLN A 81 -17.27 8.07 -2.44
N LYS A 82 -17.88 9.20 -2.82
CA LYS A 82 -17.72 9.75 -4.17
C LYS A 82 -16.32 10.34 -4.38
N ASP A 83 -15.68 10.77 -3.30
CA ASP A 83 -14.34 11.35 -3.34
C ASP A 83 -13.28 10.26 -3.54
N PRO A 84 -12.24 10.52 -4.38
CA PRO A 84 -11.13 9.61 -4.54
C PRO A 84 -10.28 9.55 -3.27
N MET A 85 -9.74 8.37 -2.98
CA MET A 85 -8.75 8.20 -1.91
C MET A 85 -7.36 8.09 -2.53
N PHE A 86 -6.49 9.04 -2.20
CA PHE A 86 -5.10 9.04 -2.63
C PHE A 86 -4.27 8.28 -1.61
N VAL A 87 -3.64 7.18 -2.03
CA VAL A 87 -2.81 6.35 -1.18
C VAL A 87 -1.35 6.50 -1.58
N GLN A 88 -0.52 6.77 -0.59
CA GLN A 88 0.94 6.78 -0.67
C GLN A 88 1.49 5.66 0.21
N ILE A 89 2.29 4.78 -0.38
CA ILE A 89 3.10 3.80 0.34
C ILE A 89 4.33 4.54 0.88
N ASN A 90 4.55 4.47 2.19
CA ASN A 90 5.63 5.18 2.88
C ASN A 90 6.85 4.27 3.09
N GLU A 91 6.62 3.04 3.54
CA GLU A 91 7.67 2.08 3.89
C GLU A 91 7.23 0.66 3.50
N ILE A 92 8.14 -0.12 2.91
CA ILE A 92 7.89 -1.48 2.47
C ILE A 92 8.65 -2.44 3.38
N HIS A 93 7.96 -3.50 3.79
CA HIS A 93 8.53 -4.63 4.51
C HIS A 93 8.38 -5.92 3.67
N GLU A 94 8.76 -7.05 4.24
CA GLU A 94 8.72 -8.35 3.58
C GLU A 94 7.30 -8.69 3.08
N ASP A 95 6.33 -8.69 3.99
CA ASP A 95 4.92 -9.01 3.70
C ASP A 95 3.96 -7.88 4.08
N SER A 96 4.44 -6.65 4.25
CA SER A 96 3.58 -5.51 4.58
C SER A 96 4.11 -4.21 4.04
N TYR A 97 3.28 -3.18 4.10
CA TYR A 97 3.72 -1.81 3.89
C TYR A 97 2.91 -0.83 4.73
N ASP A 98 3.56 0.27 5.10
CA ASP A 98 2.92 1.42 5.72
C ASP A 98 2.41 2.36 4.64
N PHE A 99 1.24 2.94 4.86
CA PHE A 99 0.62 3.86 3.93
C PHE A 99 0.01 5.08 4.61
N THR A 100 -0.09 6.16 3.84
CA THR A 100 -0.88 7.34 4.16
C THR A 100 -2.02 7.41 3.14
N VAL A 101 -3.25 7.59 3.62
CA VAL A 101 -4.44 7.82 2.79
C VAL A 101 -4.99 9.22 3.03
N LYS A 102 -5.33 9.91 1.93
CA LYS A 102 -6.02 11.21 1.92
C LYS A 102 -7.32 11.11 1.12
N ILE A 103 -8.42 11.62 1.67
CA ILE A 103 -9.73 11.60 1.00
C ILE A 103 -9.96 12.95 0.29
N GLY A 104 -10.09 12.92 -1.04
CA GLY A 104 -10.36 14.09 -1.87
C GLY A 104 -9.36 15.24 -1.62
N PHE A 105 -9.88 16.46 -1.61
CA PHE A 105 -9.12 17.67 -1.26
C PHE A 105 -9.21 18.05 0.21
N SER A 106 -9.81 17.20 1.04
CA SER A 106 -9.93 17.45 2.47
C SER A 106 -8.58 17.39 3.18
N ASN A 107 -8.48 17.97 4.38
CA ASN A 107 -7.31 17.81 5.24
C ASN A 107 -7.31 16.48 6.01
N PHE A 108 -8.30 15.60 5.77
CA PHE A 108 -8.38 14.31 6.43
C PHE A 108 -7.34 13.35 5.84
N THR A 109 -6.39 12.99 6.69
CA THR A 109 -5.34 12.02 6.37
C THR A 109 -5.28 10.98 7.49
N LYS A 110 -5.04 9.73 7.11
CA LYS A 110 -4.87 8.62 8.04
C LYS A 110 -3.66 7.81 7.64
N LYS A 111 -3.00 7.19 8.62
CA LYS A 111 -1.84 6.32 8.41
C LYS A 111 -2.16 4.93 8.94
N GLY A 112 -1.82 3.91 8.17
CA GLY A 112 -2.03 2.52 8.55
C GLY A 112 -0.98 1.61 7.95
N THR A 113 -1.05 0.35 8.35
CA THR A 113 -0.21 -0.73 7.82
C THR A 113 -1.12 -1.78 7.24
N ILE A 114 -0.73 -2.33 6.10
CA ILE A 114 -1.45 -3.39 5.41
C ILE A 114 -0.52 -4.59 5.24
N TYR A 115 -1.03 -5.77 5.56
CA TYR A 115 -0.27 -7.02 5.56
C TYR A 115 -0.78 -7.92 4.46
N LYS A 116 0.13 -8.50 3.67
CA LYS A 116 -0.16 -9.55 2.71
C LYS A 116 -0.35 -10.87 3.45
N THR A 117 -1.38 -11.61 3.06
CA THR A 117 -1.77 -12.87 3.70
C THR A 117 -1.81 -14.04 2.72
N LYS A 118 -2.03 -13.77 1.42
CA LYS A 118 -2.01 -14.74 0.31
C LYS A 118 -1.57 -14.07 -0.99
#